data_AF-A0A942GGN6-F1
#
_entry.id   AF-A0A942GGN6-F1
#
_cell.length_a   1.000
_cell.length_b   1.000
_cell.length_c   1.000
_cell.angle_alpha   90.00
_cell.angle_beta   90.00
_cell.angle_gamma   90.00
#
_symmetry.space_group_name_H-M   'P 1'
#
loop_
_entity.id
_entity.type
_entity.pdbx_description
1 polymer ?
#
loop_
_entity_poly.entity_id
_entity_poly.type
_entity_poly.pdbx_seq_one_letter_code
_entity_poly.pdbx_strand_id
1 'polypeptide(L)' 'MIKSINDLEIYKSAYELALKIHNMTISFPKEEKYSLIDQIRRSSRSVSMNIREGFAKR' A
#
# COMPACT_ATOMS: atom_id res chain seq x y z
N MET A 1 1.28 -16.15 18.49
CA MET A 1 2.40 -15.23 18.77
C MET A 1 2.80 -14.60 17.46
N ILE A 2 2.85 -13.26 17.39
CA ILE A 2 3.28 -12.54 16.19
C ILE A 2 4.81 -12.61 16.14
N LYS A 3 5.36 -13.27 15.12
CA LYS A 3 6.80 -13.45 14.90
C LYS A 3 7.30 -12.67 13.69
N SER A 4 6.42 -12.35 12.76
CA SER A 4 6.72 -11.60 11.52
C SER A 4 5.66 -10.53 11.26
N ILE A 5 6.03 -9.51 10.50
CA ILE A 5 5.10 -8.51 9.94
C ILE A 5 3.95 -9.17 9.15
N ASN A 6 4.21 -10.34 8.55
CA ASN A 6 3.21 -11.11 7.81
C ASN A 6 2.14 -11.73 8.72
N ASP A 7 2.36 -11.80 10.04
CA ASP A 7 1.35 -12.28 10.99
C ASP A 7 0.34 -11.18 11.33
N LEU A 8 0.60 -9.92 10.95
CA LEU A 8 -0.32 -8.81 11.15
C LEU A 8 -1.38 -8.76 10.04
N GLU A 9 -2.62 -9.10 10.38
CA GLU A 9 -3.77 -9.01 9.45
C GLU A 9 -3.98 -7.59 8.90
N ILE A 10 -3.68 -6.57 9.70
CA ILE A 10 -3.73 -5.18 9.24
C ILE A 10 -2.67 -4.86 8.18
N TYR A 11 -1.48 -5.45 8.28
CA TYR A 11 -0.42 -5.30 7.27
C TYR A 11 -0.84 -5.96 5.95
N LYS A 12 -1.36 -7.20 6.01
CA LYS A 12 -1.89 -7.92 4.86
C LYS A 12 -3.00 -7.12 4.16
N SER A 13 -3.98 -6.64 4.92
CA SER A 13 -5.10 -5.86 4.39
C SER A 13 -4.64 -4.57 3.71
N ALA A 14 -3.69 -3.85 4.33
CA ALA A 14 -3.13 -2.63 3.74
C ALA A 14 -2.35 -2.91 2.45
N TYR A 15 -1.59 -4.01 2.41
CA TYR A 15 -0.83 -4.42 1.22
C TYR A 15 -1.75 -4.84 0.08
N GLU A 16 -2.79 -5.63 0.36
CA GLU A 16 -3.80 -6.03 -0.63
C GLU A 16 -4.55 -4.82 -1.18
N LEU A 17 -4.91 -3.86 -0.34
CA LEU A 17 -5.52 -2.61 -0.79
C LEU A 17 -4.62 -1.84 -1.75
N ALA A 18 -3.32 -1.75 -1.45
CA ALA A 18 -2.35 -1.11 -2.33
C ALA A 18 -2.20 -1.81 -3.68
N LEU A 19 -2.29 -3.14 -3.71
CA LEU A 19 -2.33 -3.90 -4.97
C LEU A 19 -3.63 -3.64 -5.75
N LYS A 20 -4.78 -3.62 -5.09
CA LYS A 20 -6.07 -3.30 -5.72
C LYS A 20 -6.04 -1.90 -6.35
N ILE A 21 -5.58 -0.88 -5.62
CA ILE A 21 -5.43 0.49 -6.13
C ILE A 21 -4.44 0.54 -7.29
N HIS A 22 -3.31 -0.18 -7.20
CA HIS A 22 -2.35 -0.25 -8.30
C HIS A 22 -2.97 -0.83 -9.58
N ASN A 23 -3.75 -1.91 -9.45
CA ASN A 23 -4.41 -2.56 -10.58
C ASN A 23 -5.52 -1.70 -11.18
N MET A 24 -6.35 -1.07 -10.35
CA MET A 24 -7.41 -0.15 -10.81
C MET A 24 -6.83 1.03 -11.59
N THR A 25 -5.68 1.56 -11.16
CA THR A 25 -5.03 2.70 -11.82
C THR A 25 -4.35 2.36 -13.15
N ILE A 26 -4.29 1.09 -13.54
CA ILE A 26 -3.78 0.70 -14.88
C ILE A 26 -4.75 1.17 -15.98
N SER A 27 -6.06 1.21 -15.70
CA SER A 27 -7.07 1.63 -16.67
C SER A 27 -7.31 3.14 -16.72
N PHE A 28 -6.55 3.93 -15.95
CA PHE A 28 -6.73 5.39 -15.90
C PHE A 28 -6.08 6.05 -17.13
N PRO A 29 -6.55 7.26 -17.53
CA PRO A 29 -5.94 8.03 -18.61
C PRO A 29 -4.45 8.29 -18.33
N LYS A 30 -3.62 8.30 -19.39
CA LYS A 30 -2.16 8.47 -19.25
C LYS A 30 -1.81 9.88 -18.74
N GLU A 31 -2.68 10.85 -18.97
CA GLU A 31 -2.58 12.22 -18.53
C GLU A 31 -2.58 12.33 -16.99
N GLU A 32 -3.22 11.38 -16.31
CA GLU A 32 -3.27 11.32 -14.84
C GLU A 32 -2.02 10.72 -14.21
N LYS A 33 -1.04 10.26 -15.00
CA LYS A 33 0.14 9.53 -14.53
C LYS A 33 0.89 10.26 -13.42
N TYR A 34 1.09 11.57 -13.56
CA TYR A 34 1.80 12.40 -12.59
C TYR A 34 0.88 13.21 -11.68
N SER A 35 -0.43 12.96 -11.77
CA SER A 35 -1.48 13.58 -10.97
C SER A 35 -2.13 12.49 -10.12
N LEU A 36 -3.37 12.09 -10.43
CA LEU A 36 -4.15 11.20 -9.58
C LEU A 36 -3.50 9.83 -9.40
N ILE A 37 -2.98 9.23 -10.47
CA ILE A 37 -2.40 7.87 -10.45
C ILE A 37 -1.25 7.79 -9.46
N ASP A 38 -0.32 8.74 -9.52
CA ASP A 38 0.87 8.76 -8.69
C ASP A 38 0.55 9.12 -7.22
N GLN A 39 -0.34 10.08 -6.99
CA GLN A 39 -0.80 10.43 -5.65
C GLN A 39 -1.47 9.25 -4.92
N ILE A 40 -2.41 8.55 -5.57
CA ILE A 40 -3.15 7.45 -4.92
C ILE A 40 -2.31 6.18 -4.77
N ARG A 41 -1.40 5.89 -5.71
CA ARG A 41 -0.47 4.76 -5.57
C ARG A 41 0.50 4.95 -4.42
N ARG A 42 1.10 6.14 -4.28
CA ARG A 42 2.06 6.42 -3.20
C ARG A 42 1.38 6.45 -1.84
N SER A 43 0.28 7.19 -1.71
CA SER A 43 -0.46 7.28 -0.44
C SER A 43 -0.98 5.92 0.01
N SER A 44 -1.45 5.07 -0.90
CA SER A 44 -1.90 3.73 -0.53
C SER A 44 -0.76 2.83 -0.05
N ARG A 45 0.39 2.81 -0.76
CA ARG A 45 1.55 2.00 -0.34
C ARG A 45 2.12 2.45 1.00
N SER A 46 2.09 3.75 1.29
CA SER A 46 2.65 4.30 2.53
C SER A 46 2.00 3.70 3.78
N VAL A 47 0.72 3.32 3.74
CA VAL A 47 0.04 2.67 4.87
C VAL A 47 0.74 1.37 5.27
N SER A 48 0.93 0.45 4.32
CA SER A 48 1.62 -0.82 4.58
C SER A 48 3.09 -0.63 5.00
N MET A 49 3.75 0.41 4.47
CA MET A 49 5.14 0.76 4.83
C MET A 49 5.25 1.29 6.25
N ASN A 50 4.36 2.18 6.68
CA ASN A 50 4.33 2.70 8.04
C ASN A 50 4.04 1.60 9.06
N ILE A 51 3.15 0.66 8.74
CA ILE A 51 2.88 -0.52 9.60
C ILE A 51 4.14 -1.38 9.73
N ARG A 52 4.82 -1.67 8.63
CA ARG A 52 6.07 -2.43 8.63
C ARG A 52 7.18 -1.73 9.41
N GLU A 53 7.34 -0.42 9.23
CA GLU A 53 8.33 0.37 9.94
C GLU A 53 8.06 0.38 11.46
N GLY A 54 6.80 0.60 11.85
CA GLY A 54 6.39 0.53 13.26
C GLY A 54 6.63 -0.85 13.88
N PHE A 55 6.38 -1.92 13.14
CA PHE A 55 6.67 -3.28 13.59
C PHE A 55 8.19 -3.54 13.75
N ALA A 56 9.01 -3.02 12.84
CA ALA A 56 10.47 -3.21 12.88
C ALA A 56 11.15 -2.44 14.02
N LYS A 57 10.50 -1.40 14.56
CA LYS A 57 10.96 -0.61 15.72
C LYS A 57 10.55 -1.21 17.08
N ARG A 58 9.87 -2.34 17.07
CA ARG A 58 9.41 -3.06 18.27
C ARG A 58 10.48 -4.01 18.78
#